data_AF-A0A6V7LAQ1-F1
#
_entry.id   AF-A0A6V7LAQ1-F1
#
_cell.length_a   1.000
_cell.length_b   1.000
_cell.length_c   1.000
_cell.angle_alpha   90.00
_cell.angle_beta   90.00
_cell.angle_gamma   90.00
#
_symmetry.space_group_name_H-M   'P 1'
#
loop_
_entity.id
_entity.type
_entity.pdbx_description
1 polymer ?
#
loop_
_entity_poly.entity_id
_entity_poly.type
_entity_poly.pdbx_seq_one_letter_code
_entity_poly.pdbx_strand_id
1 'polypeptide(L)'
;MNINLEGEVIILDEAHNIEETCRNAASASFTSTQMKSIIDACNEYMKHKNCDILDEHHFVSIIGTVCSDLSRVIGSMTMNQSRGRDSMSSIIWTSKGFLEMLKSENVNMCAVNEFTHALAKATDYFLQMNNENNREGIVVCPFNQETIRIFDRLRLVFGFVQSKTCSEDFSIYVHANPSPRCDTTLEFVCLNPGLIFRQVSDAARSVIIASGTLSPIGPLK
;
A
#
# COMPACT_ATOMS: atom_id res chain seq x y z
N MET A 1 3.01 -17.98 4.40
CA MET A 1 2.86 -18.78 5.63
C MET A 1 1.42 -18.66 6.07
N ASN A 2 0.72 -19.78 6.30
CA ASN A 2 -0.67 -19.78 6.75
C ASN A 2 -0.68 -20.22 8.23
N ILE A 3 -0.25 -19.32 9.12
CA ILE A 3 -0.18 -19.58 10.56
C ILE A 3 -1.46 -19.04 11.17
N ASN A 4 -2.26 -19.92 11.79
CA ASN A 4 -3.41 -19.49 12.58
C ASN A 4 -2.91 -19.01 13.94
N LEU A 5 -3.28 -17.78 14.32
CA LEU A 5 -2.89 -17.18 15.60
C LEU A 5 -4.00 -17.30 16.64
N GLU A 6 -5.21 -17.66 16.23
CA GLU A 6 -6.40 -17.59 17.07
C GLU A 6 -6.28 -18.51 18.29
N GLY A 7 -6.24 -17.89 19.48
CA GLY A 7 -6.14 -18.62 20.74
C GLY A 7 -4.79 -19.27 21.01
N GLU A 8 -3.75 -18.99 20.21
CA GLU A 8 -2.41 -19.55 20.38
C GLU A 8 -1.52 -18.70 21.31
N VAL A 9 -0.47 -19.31 21.86
CA VAL A 9 0.59 -18.59 22.60
C VAL A 9 1.75 -18.34 21.65
N ILE A 10 2.01 -17.08 21.32
CA ILE A 10 3.07 -16.67 20.40
C ILE A 10 4.31 -16.28 21.21
N ILE A 11 5.46 -16.85 20.86
CA ILE A 11 6.76 -16.47 21.42
C ILE A 11 7.56 -15.80 20.30
N LEU A 12 7.84 -14.51 20.46
CA LEU A 12 8.72 -13.76 19.57
C LEU A 12 10.10 -13.71 20.22
N ASP A 13 11.03 -14.49 19.69
CA ASP A 13 12.43 -14.45 20.09
C ASP A 13 13.18 -13.35 19.34
N GLU A 14 14.23 -12.80 19.96
CA GLU A 14 15.04 -11.69 19.42
C GLU A 14 14.23 -10.46 18.94
N ALA A 15 13.13 -10.17 19.63
CA ALA A 15 12.16 -9.15 19.21
C ALA A 15 12.61 -7.69 19.49
N HIS A 16 13.91 -7.41 19.51
CA HIS A 16 14.44 -6.05 19.71
C HIS A 16 14.10 -5.09 18.55
N ASN A 17 13.88 -5.62 17.35
CA ASN A 17 13.47 -4.85 16.16
C ASN A 17 11.98 -4.94 15.84
N ILE A 18 11.14 -5.38 16.80
CA ILE A 18 9.71 -5.57 16.54
C ILE A 18 9.02 -4.26 16.13
N GLU A 19 9.43 -3.14 16.73
CA GLU A 19 8.88 -1.82 16.42
C GLU A 19 9.17 -1.43 14.98
N GLU A 20 10.44 -1.51 14.55
CA GLU A 20 10.86 -1.20 13.18
C GLU A 20 10.23 -2.16 12.18
N THR A 21 10.13 -3.45 12.53
CA THR A 21 9.49 -4.47 11.68
C THR A 21 8.01 -4.14 11.45
N CYS A 22 7.27 -3.81 12.52
CA CYS A 22 5.87 -3.42 12.42
C CYS A 22 5.70 -2.10 11.64
N ARG A 23 6.59 -1.13 11.87
CA ARG A 23 6.61 0.14 11.14
C ARG A 23 6.81 -0.07 9.64
N ASN A 24 7.78 -0.88 9.25
CA ASN A 24 8.10 -1.20 7.86
C ASN A 24 7.03 -2.06 7.19
N ALA A 25 6.36 -2.93 7.95
CA ALA A 25 5.21 -3.70 7.48
C ALA A 25 4.02 -2.79 7.14
N ALA A 26 3.81 -1.72 7.93
CA ALA A 26 2.69 -0.79 7.78
C ALA A 26 2.96 0.34 6.78
N SER A 27 4.21 0.75 6.64
CA SER A 27 4.62 1.81 5.71
C SER A 27 4.56 1.33 4.26
N ALA A 28 4.42 2.20 3.27
CA ALA A 28 4.52 1.82 1.88
C ALA A 28 5.02 2.99 1.03
N SER A 29 5.72 2.68 -0.06
CA SER A 29 6.18 3.68 -1.02
C SER A 29 5.80 3.26 -2.43
N PHE A 30 5.43 4.25 -3.24
CA PHE A 30 4.99 4.05 -4.62
C PHE A 30 5.65 5.07 -5.53
N THR A 31 6.41 4.59 -6.50
CA THR A 31 7.07 5.44 -7.49
C THR A 31 6.14 5.84 -8.61
N SER A 32 6.42 6.97 -9.25
CA SER A 32 5.67 7.42 -10.44
C SER A 32 5.81 6.43 -11.59
N THR A 33 6.97 5.75 -11.70
CA THR A 33 7.18 4.66 -12.66
C THR A 33 6.24 3.48 -12.41
N GLN A 34 6.14 3.00 -11.16
CA GLN A 34 5.22 1.91 -10.80
C GLN A 34 3.76 2.29 -11.10
N MET A 35 3.35 3.51 -10.71
CA MET A 35 2.00 4.02 -10.99
C MET A 35 1.72 4.07 -12.50
N LYS A 36 2.69 4.54 -13.30
CA LYS A 36 2.57 4.58 -14.75
C LYS A 36 2.45 3.18 -15.37
N SER A 37 3.24 2.22 -14.92
CA SER A 37 3.14 0.83 -15.38
C SER A 37 1.76 0.22 -15.10
N ILE A 38 1.15 0.52 -13.95
CA ILE A 38 -0.23 0.10 -13.64
C ILE A 38 -1.22 0.72 -14.61
N ILE A 39 -1.11 2.03 -14.85
CA ILE A 39 -1.99 2.77 -15.79
C ILE A 39 -1.87 2.21 -17.21
N ASP A 40 -0.64 1.97 -17.67
CA ASP A 40 -0.38 1.42 -19.01
C ASP A 40 -0.97 0.01 -19.15
N ALA A 41 -0.83 -0.84 -18.13
CA ALA A 41 -1.43 -2.18 -18.10
C ALA A 41 -2.98 -2.12 -18.14
N CYS A 42 -3.60 -1.21 -17.37
CA CYS A 42 -5.04 -0.98 -17.44
C CYS A 42 -5.49 -0.54 -18.84
N ASN A 43 -4.77 0.41 -19.45
CA ASN A 43 -5.09 0.93 -20.78
C ASN A 43 -4.94 -0.11 -21.88
N GLU A 44 -3.89 -0.92 -21.83
CA GLU A 44 -3.66 -2.01 -22.77
C GLU A 44 -4.77 -3.05 -22.66
N TYR A 45 -5.13 -3.44 -21.43
CA TYR A 45 -6.20 -4.40 -21.19
C TYR A 45 -7.55 -3.91 -21.74
N MET A 46 -7.88 -2.63 -21.54
CA MET A 46 -9.13 -2.04 -22.02
C MET A 46 -9.18 -1.90 -23.55
N LYS A 47 -8.03 -1.72 -24.23
CA LYS A 47 -7.96 -1.66 -25.71
C LYS A 47 -8.24 -3.00 -26.38
N HIS A 48 -7.85 -4.11 -25.74
CA HIS A 48 -7.94 -5.45 -26.32
C HIS A 48 -9.29 -6.15 -26.11
N LYS A 49 -10.18 -5.61 -25.27
CA LYS A 49 -11.53 -6.15 -25.07
C LYS A 49 -12.58 -5.30 -25.78
N ASN A 50 -13.36 -5.92 -26.68
CA ASN A 50 -14.63 -5.36 -27.13
C ASN A 50 -15.57 -5.25 -25.91
N CYS A 51 -15.96 -4.02 -25.56
CA CYS A 51 -16.71 -3.63 -24.37
C CYS A 51 -18.18 -4.13 -24.32
N ASP A 52 -18.46 -5.38 -24.71
CA ASP A 52 -19.81 -5.96 -24.58
C ASP A 52 -20.02 -6.73 -23.26
N ILE A 53 -18.96 -6.86 -22.45
CA ILE A 53 -19.01 -7.44 -21.09
C ILE A 53 -18.52 -6.39 -20.09
N LEU A 54 -19.34 -5.36 -19.89
CA LEU A 54 -19.03 -4.19 -19.04
C LEU A 54 -18.88 -4.52 -17.54
N ASP A 55 -19.38 -5.68 -17.08
CA ASP A 55 -19.57 -5.92 -15.64
C ASP A 55 -18.41 -6.68 -14.95
N GLU A 56 -17.78 -7.66 -15.63
CA GLU A 56 -16.76 -8.49 -14.98
C GLU A 56 -15.45 -7.73 -14.72
N HIS A 57 -15.04 -6.86 -15.64
CA HIS A 57 -13.75 -6.17 -15.62
C HIS A 57 -13.80 -4.70 -15.19
N HIS A 58 -14.94 -4.23 -14.67
CA HIS A 58 -15.11 -2.85 -14.22
C HIS A 58 -14.02 -2.38 -13.23
N PHE A 59 -13.49 -3.31 -12.43
CA PHE A 59 -12.38 -3.05 -11.50
C PHE A 59 -11.11 -2.51 -12.17
N VAL A 60 -10.79 -2.92 -13.41
CA VAL A 60 -9.61 -2.45 -14.13
C VAL A 60 -9.73 -0.96 -14.48
N SER A 61 -10.95 -0.52 -14.84
CA SER A 61 -11.25 0.88 -15.13
C SER A 61 -11.14 1.76 -13.87
N ILE A 62 -11.68 1.27 -12.73
CA ILE A 62 -11.56 1.95 -11.43
C ILE A 62 -10.09 2.12 -11.05
N ILE A 63 -9.30 1.03 -11.13
CA ILE A 63 -7.86 1.07 -10.82
C ILE A 63 -7.14 2.07 -11.70
N GLY A 64 -7.36 2.02 -13.02
CA GLY A 64 -6.71 2.93 -13.97
C GLY A 64 -7.06 4.40 -13.73
N THR A 65 -8.33 4.69 -13.44
CA THR A 65 -8.81 6.05 -13.15
C THR A 65 -8.17 6.62 -11.89
N VAL A 66 -8.25 5.88 -10.78
CA VAL A 66 -7.72 6.34 -9.49
C VAL A 66 -6.19 6.42 -9.50
N CYS A 67 -5.49 5.46 -10.13
CA CYS A 67 -4.04 5.55 -10.31
C CYS A 67 -3.64 6.75 -11.17
N SER A 68 -4.42 7.11 -12.20
CA SER A 68 -4.18 8.30 -13.01
C SER A 68 -4.37 9.59 -12.19
N ASP A 69 -5.41 9.68 -11.37
CA ASP A 69 -5.63 10.82 -10.49
C ASP A 69 -4.52 10.94 -9.43
N LEU A 70 -4.10 9.83 -8.82
CA LEU A 70 -2.96 9.80 -7.90
C LEU A 70 -1.66 10.23 -8.60
N SER A 71 -1.43 9.80 -9.84
CA SER A 71 -0.26 10.22 -10.61
C SER A 71 -0.27 11.72 -10.91
N ARG A 72 -1.45 12.30 -11.23
CA ARG A 72 -1.62 13.75 -11.41
C ARG A 72 -1.31 14.53 -10.14
N VAL A 73 -1.81 14.05 -9.00
CA VAL A 73 -1.53 14.60 -7.66
C VAL A 73 -0.04 14.62 -7.37
N ILE A 74 0.65 13.48 -7.58
CA ILE A 74 2.09 13.37 -7.34
C ILE A 74 2.85 14.35 -8.25
N GLY A 75 2.47 14.41 -9.54
CA GLY A 75 3.10 15.26 -10.54
C GLY A 75 2.96 16.76 -10.27
N SER A 76 1.75 17.23 -9.90
CA SER A 76 1.47 18.65 -9.64
C SER A 76 2.28 19.18 -8.45
N MET A 77 2.52 18.34 -7.45
CA MET A 77 3.26 18.72 -6.24
C MET A 77 4.77 18.84 -6.47
N THR A 78 5.35 17.99 -7.32
CA THR A 78 6.77 18.13 -7.69
C THR A 78 7.08 19.45 -8.42
N MET A 79 6.15 19.93 -9.25
CA MET A 79 6.33 21.18 -10.01
C MET A 79 6.35 22.41 -9.11
N ASN A 80 5.63 22.37 -7.98
CA ASN A 80 5.62 23.44 -6.99
C ASN A 80 6.92 23.49 -6.17
N GLN A 81 7.55 22.34 -5.88
CA GLN A 81 8.84 22.29 -5.18
C GLN A 81 10.00 22.87 -6.01
N SER A 82 9.88 22.90 -7.34
CA SER A 82 10.95 23.36 -8.24
C SER A 82 11.04 24.88 -8.36
N ARG A 83 10.09 25.64 -7.80
CA ARG A 83 9.98 27.10 -7.95
C ARG A 83 10.52 27.92 -6.78
N GLY A 84 10.89 27.30 -5.66
CA GLY A 84 11.48 27.98 -4.50
C GLY A 84 12.86 27.42 -4.15
N ARG A 85 13.92 28.19 -4.42
CA ARG A 85 15.20 27.98 -3.72
C ARG A 85 14.96 28.28 -2.23
N ASP A 86 15.44 27.39 -1.37
CA ASP A 86 15.65 27.57 0.07
C ASP A 86 14.57 27.10 1.07
N SER A 87 13.50 26.42 0.65
CA SER A 87 12.62 25.68 1.59
C SER A 87 12.32 24.27 1.09
N MET A 88 13.13 23.32 1.53
CA MET A 88 12.98 21.86 1.31
C MET A 88 11.87 21.28 2.19
N SER A 89 10.70 21.93 2.26
CA SER A 89 9.53 21.34 2.91
C SER A 89 8.76 20.54 1.87
N SER A 90 9.12 19.26 1.69
CA SER A 90 8.20 18.28 1.12
C SER A 90 6.90 18.42 1.91
N ILE A 91 5.77 18.66 1.23
CA ILE A 91 4.49 18.79 1.94
C ILE A 91 4.24 17.46 2.66
N ILE A 92 4.18 17.52 3.99
CA ILE A 92 3.85 16.37 4.84
C ILE A 92 2.37 16.47 5.18
N TRP A 93 1.63 15.43 4.83
CA TRP A 93 0.22 15.26 5.15
C TRP A 93 0.04 14.26 6.29
N THR A 94 -0.91 14.55 7.17
CA THR A 94 -1.55 13.51 7.99
C THR A 94 -2.52 12.69 7.13
N SER A 95 -2.99 11.54 7.60
CA SER A 95 -4.00 10.74 6.89
C SER A 95 -5.22 11.58 6.49
N LYS A 96 -5.69 12.44 7.39
CA LYS A 96 -6.83 13.34 7.13
C LYS A 96 -6.49 14.39 6.07
N GLY A 97 -5.34 15.06 6.19
CA GLY A 97 -4.90 16.08 5.24
C GLY A 97 -4.71 15.50 3.84
N PHE A 98 -4.20 14.27 3.75
CA PHE A 98 -4.03 13.56 2.48
C PHE A 98 -5.39 13.25 1.83
N LEU A 99 -6.37 12.75 2.60
CA LEU A 99 -7.72 12.51 2.08
C LEU A 99 -8.44 13.80 1.63
N GLU A 100 -8.22 14.92 2.33
CA GLU A 100 -8.75 16.22 1.93
C GLU A 100 -8.10 16.73 0.64
N MET A 101 -6.79 16.52 0.50
CA MET A 101 -6.07 16.81 -0.75
C MET A 101 -6.59 15.93 -1.90
N LEU A 102 -6.79 14.62 -1.70
CA LEU A 102 -7.37 13.74 -2.71
C LEU A 102 -8.77 14.20 -3.16
N LYS A 103 -9.61 14.65 -2.22
CA LYS A 103 -10.93 15.21 -2.54
C LYS A 103 -10.84 16.44 -3.45
N SER A 104 -9.83 17.29 -3.25
CA SER A 104 -9.61 18.47 -4.10
C SER A 104 -9.23 18.11 -5.54
N GLU A 105 -8.75 16.89 -5.76
CA GLU A 105 -8.35 16.34 -7.06
C GLU A 105 -9.36 15.34 -7.63
N ASN A 106 -10.63 15.43 -7.20
CA ASN A 106 -11.77 14.58 -7.57
C ASN A 106 -11.73 13.13 -7.04
N VAL A 107 -10.77 12.78 -6.19
CA VAL A 107 -10.71 11.46 -5.53
C VAL A 107 -11.44 11.55 -4.18
N ASN A 108 -12.76 11.34 -4.21
CA ASN A 108 -13.59 11.36 -3.02
C ASN A 108 -13.50 10.03 -2.23
N MET A 109 -14.08 9.98 -1.01
CA MET A 109 -14.06 8.77 -0.18
C MET A 109 -14.74 7.55 -0.83
N CYS A 110 -15.76 7.77 -1.67
CA CYS A 110 -16.42 6.71 -2.42
C CYS A 110 -15.46 6.10 -3.45
N ALA A 111 -14.74 6.95 -4.19
CA ALA A 111 -13.72 6.52 -5.15
C ALA A 111 -12.59 5.73 -4.47
N VAL A 112 -12.14 6.15 -3.27
CA VAL A 112 -11.12 5.39 -2.52
C VAL A 112 -11.66 4.04 -2.02
N ASN A 113 -12.94 3.97 -1.60
CA ASN A 113 -13.58 2.70 -1.22
C ASN A 113 -13.74 1.76 -2.43
N GLU A 114 -14.20 2.29 -3.56
CA GLU A 114 -14.31 1.54 -4.81
C GLU A 114 -12.94 1.07 -5.29
N PHE A 115 -11.91 1.90 -5.14
CA PHE A 115 -10.53 1.55 -5.46
C PHE A 115 -10.03 0.39 -4.60
N THR A 116 -10.17 0.45 -3.28
CA THR A 116 -9.75 -0.64 -2.38
C THR A 116 -10.49 -1.95 -2.68
N HIS A 117 -11.78 -1.88 -3.03
CA HIS A 117 -12.55 -3.03 -3.48
C HIS A 117 -12.07 -3.57 -4.83
N ALA A 118 -11.77 -2.69 -5.79
CA ALA A 118 -11.25 -3.04 -7.10
C ALA A 118 -9.89 -3.73 -7.02
N LEU A 119 -9.00 -3.25 -6.15
CA LEU A 119 -7.69 -3.88 -5.87
C LEU A 119 -7.85 -5.29 -5.28
N ALA A 120 -8.82 -5.48 -4.37
CA ALA A 120 -9.13 -6.80 -3.82
C ALA A 120 -9.65 -7.74 -4.93
N LYS A 121 -10.60 -7.28 -5.75
CA LYS A 121 -11.13 -8.06 -6.88
C LYS A 121 -10.04 -8.42 -7.89
N ALA A 122 -9.10 -7.52 -8.17
CA ALA A 122 -7.96 -7.78 -9.05
C ALA A 122 -7.03 -8.86 -8.49
N THR A 123 -6.82 -8.86 -7.17
CA THR A 123 -6.00 -9.86 -6.46
C THR A 123 -6.67 -11.22 -6.49
N ASP A 124 -7.97 -11.29 -6.18
CA ASP A 124 -8.76 -12.53 -6.25
C ASP A 124 -8.79 -13.10 -7.68
N TYR A 125 -8.96 -12.23 -8.67
CA TYR A 125 -8.93 -12.61 -10.09
C TYR A 125 -7.59 -13.21 -10.50
N PHE A 126 -6.47 -12.60 -10.09
CA PHE A 126 -5.13 -13.13 -10.34
C PHE A 126 -4.92 -14.51 -9.68
N LEU A 127 -5.41 -14.71 -8.46
CA LEU A 127 -5.32 -15.98 -7.75
C LEU A 127 -6.16 -17.08 -8.44
N GLN A 128 -7.39 -16.76 -8.85
CA GLN A 128 -8.26 -17.68 -9.59
C GLN A 128 -7.57 -18.15 -10.87
N MET A 129 -7.02 -17.23 -11.66
CA MET A 129 -6.32 -17.58 -12.91
C MET A 129 -5.08 -18.44 -12.70
N ASN A 130 -4.28 -18.16 -11.65
CA ASN A 130 -3.10 -18.96 -11.36
C ASN A 130 -3.44 -20.38 -10.88
N ASN A 131 -4.60 -20.56 -10.23
CA ASN A 131 -5.08 -21.87 -9.81
C ASN A 131 -5.71 -22.66 -10.97
N GLU A 132 -6.28 -21.98 -11.95
CA GLU A 132 -6.99 -22.57 -13.11
C GLU A 132 -6.09 -22.79 -14.35
N ASN A 133 -4.78 -22.99 -14.17
CA ASN A 133 -3.74 -23.15 -15.19
C ASN A 133 -3.91 -24.35 -16.19
N ASN A 134 -5.13 -24.73 -16.57
CA ASN A 134 -5.39 -25.84 -17.50
C ASN A 134 -6.69 -25.73 -18.33
N ARG A 135 -7.13 -24.52 -18.70
CA ARG A 135 -8.16 -24.39 -19.76
C ARG A 135 -7.69 -23.48 -20.88
N GLU A 136 -7.64 -24.05 -22.08
CA GLU A 136 -7.37 -23.37 -23.34
C GLU A 136 -8.37 -22.24 -23.55
N GLY A 137 -7.96 -21.02 -23.20
CA GLY A 137 -8.71 -19.80 -23.41
C GLY A 137 -7.82 -18.63 -23.01
N ILE A 138 -7.48 -17.77 -23.97
CA ILE A 138 -6.59 -16.60 -23.80
C ILE A 138 -7.34 -15.53 -22.99
N VAL A 139 -7.55 -15.77 -21.70
CA VAL A 139 -7.94 -14.72 -20.76
C VAL A 139 -6.68 -14.38 -19.99
N VAL A 140 -5.98 -13.34 -20.43
CA VAL A 140 -4.72 -12.92 -19.82
C VAL A 140 -5.05 -12.00 -18.64
N CYS A 141 -4.50 -12.29 -17.45
CA CYS A 141 -4.59 -11.35 -16.33
C CYS A 141 -3.86 -10.05 -16.69
N PRO A 142 -4.46 -8.86 -16.53
CA PRO A 142 -3.79 -7.60 -16.85
C PRO A 142 -2.58 -7.31 -15.95
N PHE A 143 -2.49 -7.99 -14.79
CA PHE A 143 -1.55 -7.67 -13.75
C PHE A 143 -0.64 -8.86 -13.46
N ASN A 144 0.67 -8.60 -13.37
CA ASN A 144 1.65 -9.59 -12.97
C ASN A 144 1.76 -9.66 -11.42
N GLN A 145 2.56 -10.60 -10.91
CA GLN A 145 2.74 -10.80 -9.48
C GLN A 145 3.30 -9.57 -8.75
N GLU A 146 4.16 -8.76 -9.40
CA GLU A 146 4.72 -7.54 -8.80
C GLU A 146 3.63 -6.48 -8.63
N THR A 147 2.78 -6.30 -9.64
CA THR A 147 1.64 -5.38 -9.57
C THR A 147 0.65 -5.78 -8.47
N ILE A 148 0.39 -7.08 -8.31
CA ILE A 148 -0.49 -7.56 -7.24
C ILE A 148 0.10 -7.25 -5.85
N ARG A 149 1.42 -7.39 -5.66
CA ARG A 149 2.07 -6.97 -4.40
C ARG A 149 1.92 -5.47 -4.15
N ILE A 150 1.99 -4.65 -5.19
CA ILE A 150 1.73 -3.20 -5.08
C ILE A 150 0.27 -2.96 -4.67
N PHE A 151 -0.69 -3.71 -5.22
CA PHE A 151 -2.11 -3.61 -4.86
C PHE A 151 -2.35 -3.97 -3.39
N ASP A 152 -1.71 -5.02 -2.87
CA ASP A 152 -1.78 -5.37 -1.45
C ASP A 152 -1.28 -4.23 -0.56
N ARG A 153 -0.16 -3.60 -0.94
CA ARG A 153 0.41 -2.46 -0.19
C ARG A 153 -0.48 -1.23 -0.28
N LEU A 154 -1.03 -0.91 -1.46
CA LEU A 154 -1.99 0.19 -1.64
C LEU A 154 -3.23 -0.03 -0.77
N ARG A 155 -3.82 -1.23 -0.84
CA ARG A 155 -5.00 -1.59 -0.06
C ARG A 155 -4.74 -1.47 1.45
N LEU A 156 -3.57 -1.92 1.92
CA LEU A 156 -3.17 -1.79 3.31
C LEU A 156 -3.13 -0.32 3.76
N VAL A 157 -2.39 0.55 3.05
CA VAL A 157 -2.24 1.95 3.49
C VAL A 157 -3.52 2.74 3.32
N PHE A 158 -4.29 2.53 2.25
CA PHE A 158 -5.58 3.18 2.08
C PHE A 158 -6.59 2.70 3.13
N GLY A 159 -6.56 1.42 3.52
CA GLY A 159 -7.36 0.90 4.62
C GLY A 159 -7.09 1.60 5.95
N PHE A 160 -5.82 1.85 6.28
CA PHE A 160 -5.47 2.62 7.48
C PHE A 160 -5.82 4.10 7.38
N VAL A 161 -5.48 4.73 6.24
CA VAL A 161 -5.72 6.16 6.03
C VAL A 161 -7.21 6.50 6.06
N GLN A 162 -8.07 5.61 5.59
CA GLN A 162 -9.53 5.76 5.66
C GLN A 162 -10.10 5.52 7.06
N SER A 163 -9.37 4.84 7.95
CA SER A 163 -9.82 4.59 9.31
C SER A 163 -9.85 5.87 10.14
N LYS A 164 -11.01 6.17 10.74
CA LYS A 164 -11.17 7.33 11.63
C LYS A 164 -10.31 7.24 12.89
N THR A 165 -9.90 6.03 13.29
CA THR A 165 -9.08 5.81 14.48
C THR A 165 -7.58 5.99 14.20
N CYS A 166 -7.18 6.10 12.94
CA CYS A 166 -5.76 6.12 12.52
C CYS A 166 -5.36 7.42 11.81
N SER A 167 -6.07 8.52 12.10
CA SER A 167 -5.93 9.78 11.35
C SER A 167 -4.57 10.47 11.51
N GLU A 168 -3.84 10.16 12.59
CA GLU A 168 -2.53 10.74 12.93
C GLU A 168 -1.41 9.69 12.94
N ASP A 169 -1.73 8.43 12.64
CA ASP A 169 -0.77 7.33 12.70
C ASP A 169 0.09 7.21 11.45
N PHE A 170 -0.13 8.06 10.44
CA PHE A 170 0.66 8.10 9.21
C PHE A 170 1.11 9.52 8.86
N SER A 171 2.37 9.62 8.42
CA SER A 171 2.88 10.77 7.68
C SER A 171 3.02 10.41 6.22
N ILE A 172 2.45 11.22 5.34
CA ILE A 172 2.42 10.99 3.90
C ILE A 172 3.14 12.15 3.23
N TYR A 173 4.08 11.88 2.33
CA TYR A 173 4.81 12.94 1.62
C TYR A 173 5.25 12.47 0.24
N VAL A 174 5.59 13.43 -0.61
CA VAL A 174 6.14 13.20 -1.95
C VAL A 174 7.54 13.78 -2.02
N HIS A 175 8.49 13.00 -2.52
CA HIS A 175 9.85 13.45 -2.77
C HIS A 175 10.33 13.02 -4.17
N ALA A 176 11.24 13.80 -4.74
CA ALA A 176 11.93 13.42 -5.96
C ALA A 176 13.11 12.52 -5.62
N ASN A 177 13.23 11.40 -6.33
CA ASN A 177 14.39 10.54 -6.23
C ASN A 177 15.54 11.14 -7.04
N PRO A 178 16.78 11.12 -6.52
CA PRO A 178 17.97 11.49 -7.28
C PRO A 178 18.30 10.38 -8.29
N SER A 179 17.46 10.21 -9.31
CA SER A 179 17.64 9.24 -10.39
C SER A 179 17.74 9.97 -11.74
N PRO A 180 18.47 9.42 -12.72
CA PRO A 180 18.62 10.05 -14.03
C PRO A 180 17.30 10.21 -14.81
N ARG A 181 16.21 9.59 -14.34
CA ARG A 181 14.88 9.69 -14.93
C ARG A 181 13.94 10.63 -14.18
N CYS A 182 14.41 11.32 -13.13
CA CYS A 182 13.61 12.19 -12.26
C CYS A 182 12.31 11.51 -11.81
N ASP A 183 12.45 10.35 -11.18
CA ASP A 183 11.31 9.61 -10.62
C ASP A 183 10.87 10.24 -9.29
N THR A 184 9.58 10.19 -8.98
CA THR A 184 9.02 10.71 -7.74
C THR A 184 8.39 9.57 -6.95
N THR A 185 8.51 9.64 -5.63
CA THR A 185 7.94 8.63 -4.73
C THR A 185 6.90 9.27 -3.85
N LEU A 186 5.71 8.67 -3.80
CA LEU A 186 4.74 8.88 -2.75
C LEU A 186 5.02 7.91 -1.61
N GLU A 187 5.28 8.44 -0.42
CA GLU A 187 5.65 7.65 0.75
C GLU A 187 4.60 7.77 1.85
N PHE A 188 4.20 6.63 2.39
CA PHE A 188 3.34 6.47 3.56
C PHE A 188 4.21 5.91 4.68
N VAL A 189 4.50 6.72 5.69
CA VAL A 189 5.28 6.31 6.87
C VAL A 189 4.35 6.10 8.03
N CYS A 190 4.32 4.86 8.54
CA CYS A 190 3.61 4.53 9.76
C CYS A 190 4.35 5.15 10.96
N LEU A 191 3.65 5.99 11.72
CA LEU A 191 4.15 6.60 12.96
C LEU A 191 3.87 5.72 14.17
N ASN A 192 2.81 4.90 14.10
CA ASN A 192 2.35 4.03 15.18
C ASN A 192 2.42 2.53 14.82
N PRO A 193 3.53 1.85 15.12
CA PRO A 193 3.72 0.43 14.81
C PRO A 193 2.72 -0.49 15.54
N GLY A 194 2.10 -0.01 16.62
CA GLY A 194 1.05 -0.73 17.34
C GLY A 194 -0.16 -1.06 16.48
N LEU A 195 -0.41 -0.32 15.40
CA LEU A 195 -1.54 -0.56 14.49
C LEU A 195 -1.55 -1.97 13.88
N ILE A 196 -0.39 -2.43 13.39
CA ILE A 196 -0.27 -3.77 12.81
C ILE A 196 -0.10 -4.82 13.90
N PHE A 197 0.68 -4.51 14.94
CA PHE A 197 0.91 -5.48 16.02
C PHE A 197 -0.39 -5.84 16.74
N ARG A 198 -1.35 -4.92 16.81
CA ARG A 198 -2.67 -5.16 17.41
C ARG A 198 -3.41 -6.34 16.81
N GLN A 199 -3.29 -6.56 15.49
CA GLN A 199 -3.92 -7.71 14.84
C GLN A 199 -3.34 -9.04 15.33
N VAL A 200 -2.04 -9.06 15.66
CA VAL A 200 -1.37 -10.22 16.25
C VAL A 200 -1.77 -10.40 17.71
N SER A 201 -1.76 -9.32 18.49
CA SER A 201 -2.11 -9.38 19.92
C SER A 201 -3.57 -9.75 20.17
N ASP A 202 -4.49 -9.25 19.33
CA ASP A 202 -5.93 -9.48 19.49
C ASP A 202 -6.34 -10.89 19.05
N ALA A 203 -5.59 -11.51 18.12
CA ALA A 203 -5.83 -12.89 17.69
C ALA A 203 -5.22 -13.91 18.67
N ALA A 204 -4.05 -13.61 19.24
CA ALA A 204 -3.35 -14.52 20.14
C ALA A 204 -4.00 -14.60 21.53
N ARG A 205 -3.85 -15.74 22.20
CA ARG A 205 -4.15 -15.86 23.65
C ARG A 205 -3.13 -15.10 24.49
N SER A 206 -1.88 -15.14 24.08
CA SER A 206 -0.77 -14.46 24.75
C SER A 206 0.37 -14.25 23.75
N VAL A 207 1.05 -13.12 23.87
CA VAL A 207 2.28 -12.84 23.12
C VAL A 207 3.42 -12.60 24.11
N ILE A 208 4.42 -13.46 24.06
CA ILE A 208 5.63 -13.39 24.87
C ILE A 208 6.73 -12.81 23.99
N ILE A 209 7.28 -11.68 24.41
CA ILE A 209 8.36 -10.99 23.69
C ILE A 209 9.66 -11.28 24.45
N ALA A 210 10.51 -12.12 23.89
CA ALA A 210 11.89 -12.31 24.33
C ALA A 210 12.79 -11.40 23.50
N SER A 211 13.52 -10.50 24.15
CA SER A 211 14.45 -9.58 23.49
C SER A 211 15.87 -9.93 23.93
N GLY A 212 16.73 -10.30 22.98
CA GLY A 212 18.11 -10.65 23.21
C GLY A 212 18.97 -9.45 23.60
N THR A 213 18.92 -9.07 24.87
CA THR A 213 20.05 -8.43 25.54
C THR A 213 20.33 -9.11 26.88
N LEU A 214 20.28 -10.44 26.90
CA LEU A 214 20.93 -11.21 27.95
C LEU A 214 22.45 -11.18 27.71
N SER A 215 23.09 -10.01 27.88
CA SER A 215 24.47 -10.03 28.35
C SER A 215 24.46 -10.84 29.65
N PRO A 216 25.28 -11.89 29.79
CA PRO A 216 25.29 -12.66 31.02
C PRO A 216 25.57 -11.70 32.16
N ILE A 217 24.61 -11.52 33.07
CA ILE A 217 24.89 -10.93 34.38
C ILE A 217 25.99 -11.83 34.94
N GLY A 218 27.19 -11.26 35.09
CA GLY A 218 28.34 -11.98 35.63
C GLY A 218 27.95 -12.66 36.94
N PRO A 219 28.57 -13.81 37.27
CA PRO A 219 28.18 -14.58 38.43
C PRO A 219 28.17 -13.67 39.66
N LEU A 220 27.03 -13.65 40.37
CA LEU A 220 26.90 -12.99 41.67
C LEU A 220 28.02 -13.57 42.56
N LYS A 221 28.99 -12.74 42.91
CA LYS A 221 30.03 -13.05 43.89
C LYS A 221 29.46 -12.97 45.30
#